data_AF-A0A0C2XJX4-F1
#
_entry.id   AF-A0A0C2XJX4-F1
#
_cell.length_a   1.000
_cell.length_b   1.000
_cell.length_c   1.000
_cell.angle_alpha   90.00
_cell.angle_beta   90.00
_cell.angle_gamma   90.00
#
_symmetry.space_group_name_H-M   'P 1'
#
loop_
_entity.id
_entity.type
_entity.pdbx_description
1 polymer ?
#
loop_
_entity_poly.entity_id
_entity_poly.type
_entity_poly.pdbx_seq_one_letter_code
_entity_poly.pdbx_strand_id
1 'polypeptide(L)'
;MAQKKVTEAPVSKVSTVHESKAIKAPKSASVAAPAEAEKKKRRKARKETYSSYIYKVLKQVHPDTGISNKAMAILNSFVNDIFERIAAEASKLAAYSKKSTISSREIQTAVRLILPGELAKHAISEGTKSVTKFSSATAK
;
A
#
# COMPACT_ATOMS: atom_id res chain seq x y z
N MET A 1 -8.58 -40.54 -44.25
CA MET A 1 -7.70 -41.20 -43.26
C MET A 1 -6.48 -40.32 -43.07
N ALA A 2 -5.95 -40.00 -41.90
CA ALA A 2 -6.34 -40.12 -40.51
C ALA A 2 -5.48 -39.06 -39.78
N GLN A 3 -6.07 -38.37 -38.81
CA GLN A 3 -5.42 -37.30 -38.04
C GLN A 3 -4.38 -37.88 -37.07
N LYS A 4 -3.31 -37.12 -36.84
CA LYS A 4 -2.22 -37.38 -35.90
C LYS A 4 -2.73 -37.13 -34.47
N LYS A 5 -2.85 -38.18 -33.66
CA LYS A 5 -3.12 -38.13 -32.22
C LYS A 5 -1.97 -38.83 -31.50
N VAL A 6 -1.24 -38.08 -30.67
CA VAL A 6 -0.32 -38.64 -29.68
C VAL A 6 -0.90 -38.28 -28.32
N THR A 7 -1.43 -39.29 -27.62
CA THR A 7 -1.87 -39.19 -26.22
C THR A 7 -1.42 -40.46 -25.50
N GLU A 8 -0.69 -40.23 -24.40
CA GLU A 8 -0.86 -40.86 -23.09
C GLU A 8 -0.34 -42.29 -22.87
N ALA A 9 0.51 -42.44 -21.85
CA ALA A 9 0.87 -43.71 -21.22
C ALA A 9 0.38 -43.70 -19.76
N PRO A 10 -0.44 -44.69 -19.33
CA PRO A 10 -0.97 -44.78 -17.97
C PRO A 10 -0.33 -45.89 -17.11
N VAL A 11 -0.34 -45.67 -15.78
CA VAL A 11 -0.70 -46.61 -14.66
C VAL A 11 0.08 -47.96 -14.55
N SER A 12 0.67 -48.36 -13.42
CA SER A 12 0.05 -49.14 -12.30
C SER A 12 1.14 -49.51 -11.25
N LYS A 13 0.98 -49.29 -9.92
CA LYS A 13 0.38 -50.16 -8.87
C LYS A 13 0.86 -51.63 -8.82
N VAL A 14 1.53 -52.04 -7.73
CA VAL A 14 1.56 -53.36 -7.03
C VAL A 14 2.12 -53.08 -5.61
N SER A 15 1.49 -53.28 -4.45
CA SER A 15 0.83 -54.43 -3.76
C SER A 15 1.78 -55.42 -3.06
N THR A 16 1.51 -55.60 -1.75
CA THR A 16 1.59 -56.84 -0.91
C THR A 16 2.91 -57.39 -0.32
N VAL A 17 3.04 -57.20 1.01
CA VAL A 17 3.29 -58.11 2.18
C VAL A 17 4.20 -59.37 2.10
N HIS A 18 5.14 -59.50 3.07
CA HIS A 18 5.43 -60.62 4.02
C HIS A 18 6.84 -60.40 4.66
N GLU A 19 7.01 -60.10 5.96
CA GLU A 19 6.98 -60.94 7.18
C GLU A 19 8.36 -61.51 7.59
N SER A 20 8.81 -61.18 8.83
CA SER A 20 9.65 -62.02 9.71
C SER A 20 9.75 -61.45 11.15
N LYS A 21 9.19 -62.20 12.10
CA LYS A 21 9.32 -62.25 13.59
C LYS A 21 10.77 -62.05 14.12
N ALA A 22 11.13 -61.67 15.37
CA ALA A 22 10.51 -61.76 16.70
C ALA A 22 11.32 -60.98 17.81
N ILE A 23 10.57 -60.38 18.77
CA ILE A 23 10.74 -60.32 20.26
C ILE A 23 12.01 -59.73 20.91
N LYS A 24 11.87 -58.59 21.66
CA LYS A 24 11.93 -58.46 23.16
C LYS A 24 11.85 -56.97 23.61
N ALA A 25 10.99 -56.64 24.58
CA ALA A 25 10.93 -55.33 25.26
C ALA A 25 11.79 -55.35 26.57
N PRO A 26 12.19 -54.21 27.19
CA PRO A 26 11.24 -53.39 27.97
C PRO A 26 11.46 -51.85 27.97
N LYS A 27 10.32 -51.13 28.05
CA LYS A 27 10.02 -49.87 28.78
C LYS A 27 11.15 -48.88 29.12
N SER A 28 11.01 -47.63 28.64
CA SER A 28 10.87 -46.44 29.50
C SER A 28 10.29 -45.25 28.73
N ALA A 29 9.45 -44.47 29.40
CA ALA A 29 8.56 -43.48 28.85
C ALA A 29 9.23 -42.13 28.57
N SER A 30 8.92 -41.51 27.43
CA SER A 30 8.84 -40.05 27.29
C SER A 30 7.90 -39.71 26.14
N VAL A 31 6.60 -39.67 26.43
CA VAL A 31 5.62 -39.10 25.50
C VAL A 31 5.75 -37.58 25.62
N ALA A 32 6.59 -36.97 24.78
CA ALA A 32 6.53 -35.54 24.54
C ALA A 32 5.32 -35.28 23.64
N ALA A 33 4.36 -34.50 24.16
CA ALA A 33 3.18 -34.04 23.44
C ALA A 33 3.58 -33.29 22.13
N PRO A 34 2.76 -33.35 21.06
CA PRO A 34 3.01 -32.53 19.90
C PRO A 34 2.73 -31.07 20.28
N ALA A 35 3.77 -30.25 20.30
CA ALA A 35 3.63 -28.81 20.35
C ALA A 35 2.93 -28.38 19.04
N GLU A 36 1.64 -28.11 19.14
CA GLU A 36 0.85 -27.44 18.11
C GLU A 36 1.50 -26.08 17.88
N ALA A 37 2.35 -26.00 16.85
CA ALA A 37 2.96 -24.76 16.43
C ALA A 37 1.87 -23.85 15.89
N GLU A 38 1.31 -23.02 16.77
CA GLU A 38 0.49 -21.87 16.41
C GLU A 38 1.21 -21.09 15.33
N LYS A 39 0.71 -21.18 14.09
CA LYS A 39 1.13 -20.33 12.98
C LYS A 39 0.75 -18.90 13.33
N LYS A 40 1.64 -18.18 14.04
CA LYS A 40 1.58 -16.73 14.22
C LYS A 40 1.47 -16.09 12.83
N LYS A 41 0.25 -15.72 12.48
CA LYS A 41 -0.10 -15.05 11.22
C LYS A 41 0.69 -13.75 11.18
N ARG A 42 1.80 -13.75 10.43
CA ARG A 42 2.68 -12.58 10.25
C ARG A 42 1.81 -11.40 9.82
N ARG A 43 1.59 -10.44 10.73
CA ARG A 43 0.85 -9.20 10.43
C ARG A 43 1.64 -8.47 9.35
N LYS A 44 1.05 -8.35 8.16
CA LYS A 44 1.65 -7.57 7.07
C LYS A 44 1.72 -6.12 7.54
N ALA A 45 2.92 -5.52 7.48
CA ALA A 45 3.08 -4.11 7.82
C ALA A 45 2.15 -3.27 6.93
N ARG A 46 1.40 -2.37 7.56
CA ARG A 46 0.47 -1.48 6.84
C ARG A 46 1.30 -0.49 6.03
N LYS A 47 1.23 -0.57 4.71
CA LYS A 47 1.76 0.47 3.84
C LYS A 47 0.72 1.56 3.72
N GLU A 48 0.99 2.71 4.32
CA GLU A 48 0.14 3.89 4.17
C GLU A 48 0.34 4.45 2.76
N THR A 49 -0.76 4.62 2.04
CA THR A 49 -0.78 5.13 0.66
C THR A 49 -1.95 6.06 0.50
N TYR A 50 -1.91 6.91 -0.52
CA TYR A 50 -3.00 7.84 -0.83
C TYR A 50 -4.19 7.18 -1.55
N SER A 51 -4.13 5.87 -1.79
CA SER A 51 -5.06 5.15 -2.66
C SER A 51 -6.54 5.32 -2.30
N SER A 52 -6.87 5.31 -0.99
CA SER A 52 -8.25 5.49 -0.52
C SER A 52 -8.77 6.90 -0.80
N TYR A 53 -7.92 7.92 -0.66
CA TYR A 53 -8.28 9.32 -0.90
C TYR A 53 -8.40 9.61 -2.40
N ILE A 54 -7.48 9.09 -3.20
CA ILE A 54 -7.54 9.17 -4.66
C ILE A 54 -8.86 8.59 -5.17
N TYR A 55 -9.27 7.42 -4.65
CA TYR A 55 -10.54 6.81 -5.04
C TYR A 55 -11.77 7.63 -4.59
N LYS A 56 -11.74 8.21 -3.38
CA LYS A 56 -12.81 9.11 -2.91
C LYS A 56 -12.96 10.34 -3.80
N VAL A 57 -11.86 10.97 -4.18
CA VAL A 57 -11.87 12.13 -5.09
C VAL A 57 -12.36 11.73 -6.48
N LEU A 58 -11.92 10.58 -7.01
CA LEU A 58 -12.40 10.06 -8.29
C LEU A 58 -13.93 9.90 -8.30
N LYS A 59 -14.51 9.33 -7.25
CA LYS A 59 -15.97 9.15 -7.17
C LYS A 59 -16.76 10.44 -6.96
N GLN A 60 -16.12 11.51 -6.47
CA GLN A 60 -16.74 12.83 -6.42
C GLN A 60 -16.88 13.46 -7.80
N VAL A 61 -15.94 13.21 -8.71
CA VAL A 61 -15.95 13.78 -10.08
C VAL A 61 -16.60 12.86 -11.11
N HIS A 62 -16.41 11.54 -10.99
CA HIS A 62 -16.93 10.53 -11.90
C HIS A 62 -17.40 9.26 -11.15
N PRO A 63 -18.67 9.22 -10.69
CA PRO A 63 -19.22 8.11 -9.90
C PRO A 63 -19.16 6.74 -10.59
N ASP A 64 -19.31 6.70 -11.92
CA ASP A 64 -19.40 5.44 -12.67
C ASP A 64 -18.06 4.95 -13.24
N THR A 65 -17.00 5.75 -13.10
CA THR A 65 -15.67 5.40 -13.63
C THR A 65 -14.83 4.64 -12.61
N GLY A 66 -14.11 3.61 -13.07
CA GLY A 66 -13.12 2.87 -12.28
C GLY A 66 -11.69 3.28 -12.59
N ILE A 67 -10.74 2.91 -11.72
CA ILE A 67 -9.31 3.13 -11.92
C ILE A 67 -8.55 1.82 -11.76
N SER A 68 -7.62 1.54 -12.68
CA SER A 68 -6.80 0.33 -12.62
C SER A 68 -5.74 0.41 -11.51
N ASN A 69 -5.26 -0.75 -11.04
CA ASN A 69 -4.20 -0.81 -10.02
C ASN A 69 -2.90 -0.12 -10.47
N LYS A 70 -2.56 -0.20 -11.77
CA LYS A 70 -1.39 0.48 -12.35
C LYS A 70 -1.56 2.00 -12.32
N ALA A 71 -2.72 2.50 -12.74
CA ALA A 71 -3.03 3.92 -12.69
C ALA A 71 -3.07 4.46 -11.25
N MET A 72 -3.60 3.67 -10.31
CA MET A 72 -3.58 4.00 -8.88
C MET A 72 -2.15 4.14 -8.35
N ALA A 73 -1.24 3.23 -8.74
CA ALA A 73 0.17 3.32 -8.34
C ALA A 73 0.85 4.59 -8.90
N ILE A 74 0.57 4.94 -10.16
CA ILE A 74 1.09 6.18 -10.78
C ILE A 74 0.59 7.41 -10.03
N LEU A 75 -0.71 7.50 -9.73
CA LEU A 75 -1.27 8.63 -9.00
C LEU A 75 -0.72 8.74 -7.57
N ASN A 76 -0.54 7.61 -6.87
CA ASN A 76 0.10 7.62 -5.55
C ASN A 76 1.53 8.17 -5.63
N SER A 77 2.32 7.76 -6.62
CA SER A 77 3.67 8.31 -6.82
C SER A 77 3.64 9.80 -7.19
N PHE A 78 2.69 10.22 -8.03
CA PHE A 78 2.52 11.64 -8.38
C PHE A 78 2.23 12.51 -7.16
N VAL A 79 1.36 12.08 -6.25
CA VAL A 79 1.08 12.82 -5.01
C VAL A 79 2.33 12.96 -4.15
N ASN A 80 3.14 11.89 -4.04
CA ASN A 80 4.40 11.94 -3.29
C ASN A 80 5.41 12.90 -3.94
N ASP A 81 5.58 12.85 -5.26
CA ASP A 81 6.50 13.75 -5.99
C ASP A 81 6.13 15.22 -5.78
N ILE A 82 4.85 15.58 -5.93
CA ILE A 82 4.40 16.95 -5.67
C ILE A 82 4.55 17.35 -4.20
N PHE A 83 4.24 16.44 -3.27
CA PHE A 83 4.41 16.68 -1.84
C PHE A 83 5.88 16.98 -1.49
N GLU A 84 6.81 16.14 -1.95
CA GLU A 84 8.24 16.31 -1.71
C GLU A 84 8.76 17.63 -2.31
N ARG A 85 8.35 17.97 -3.54
CA ARG A 85 8.73 19.24 -4.17
C ARG A 85 8.25 20.45 -3.37
N ILE A 86 6.99 20.46 -2.93
CA ILE A 86 6.45 21.58 -2.14
C ILE A 86 7.12 21.65 -0.76
N ALA A 87 7.29 20.51 -0.08
CA ALA A 87 7.89 20.45 1.24
C ALA A 87 9.36 20.90 1.22
N ALA A 88 10.13 20.45 0.23
CA ALA A 88 11.51 20.86 0.05
C ALA A 88 11.63 22.37 -0.19
N GLU A 89 10.78 22.94 -1.04
CA GLU A 89 10.82 24.37 -1.33
C GLU A 89 10.35 25.22 -0.14
N ALA A 90 9.31 24.77 0.57
CA ALA A 90 8.85 25.42 1.80
C ALA A 90 9.91 25.38 2.92
N SER A 91 10.66 24.28 3.03
CA SER A 91 11.79 24.15 3.96
C SER A 91 12.88 25.17 3.66
N LYS A 92 13.27 25.33 2.38
CA LYS A 92 14.24 26.37 1.97
C LYS A 92 13.75 27.77 2.30
N LEU A 93 12.47 28.08 2.03
CA LEU A 93 11.87 29.39 2.33
C LEU A 93 11.89 29.71 3.82
N ALA A 94 11.61 28.72 4.68
CA ALA A 94 11.72 28.87 6.13
C ALA A 94 13.16 29.14 6.56
N ALA A 95 14.13 28.40 5.99
CA ALA A 95 15.55 28.57 6.25
C ALA A 95 16.06 29.96 5.83
N TYR A 96 15.68 30.46 4.64
CA TYR A 96 16.01 31.82 4.19
C TYR A 96 15.44 32.90 5.11
N SER A 97 14.24 32.65 5.64
CA SER A 97 13.59 33.55 6.59
C SER A 97 14.10 33.39 8.03
N LYS A 98 15.08 32.50 8.28
CA LYS A 98 15.63 32.14 9.60
C LYS A 98 14.57 31.68 10.60
N LYS A 99 13.54 30.98 10.12
CA LYS A 99 12.46 30.42 10.95
C LYS A 99 12.63 28.91 11.07
N SER A 100 12.40 28.37 12.27
CA SER A 100 12.39 26.92 12.54
C SER A 100 11.03 26.26 12.27
N THR A 101 10.00 27.05 11.95
CA THR A 101 8.62 26.59 11.73
C THR A 101 8.18 26.90 10.32
N ILE A 102 7.69 25.89 9.61
CA ILE A 102 7.04 26.06 8.30
C ILE A 102 5.57 26.41 8.55
N SER A 103 5.17 27.64 8.21
CA SER A 103 3.77 28.09 8.31
C SER A 103 3.03 27.90 6.98
N SER A 104 1.71 28.13 6.99
CA SER A 104 0.89 28.16 5.78
C SER A 104 1.39 29.16 4.74
N ARG A 105 2.12 30.21 5.15
CA ARG A 105 2.70 31.21 4.25
C ARG A 105 3.85 30.65 3.41
N GLU A 106 4.74 29.87 4.03
CA GLU A 106 5.84 29.22 3.31
C GLU A 106 5.30 28.17 2.33
N ILE A 107 4.28 27.39 2.73
CA ILE A 107 3.59 26.45 1.83
C ILE A 107 2.93 27.18 0.65
N GLN A 108 2.19 28.26 0.90
CA GLN A 108 1.52 29.02 -0.16
C GLN A 108 2.53 29.61 -1.16
N THR A 109 3.68 30.06 -0.68
CA THR A 109 4.75 30.59 -1.54
C THR A 109 5.43 29.49 -2.32
N ALA A 110 5.72 28.34 -1.70
CA ALA A 110 6.24 27.17 -2.39
C ALA A 110 5.31 26.70 -3.53
N VAL A 111 3.99 26.67 -3.29
CA VAL A 111 2.99 26.32 -4.33
C VAL A 111 3.06 27.26 -5.53
N ARG A 112 3.27 28.58 -5.32
CA ARG A 112 3.44 29.55 -6.41
C ARG A 112 4.69 29.30 -7.24
N LEU A 113 5.76 28.78 -6.63
CA LEU A 113 7.02 28.51 -7.30
C LEU A 113 6.99 27.17 -8.06
N ILE A 114 6.33 26.16 -7.50
CA ILE A 114 6.30 24.81 -8.07
C ILE A 114 5.25 24.66 -9.19
N LEU A 115 4.07 25.28 -9.04
CA LEU A 115 2.99 25.12 -10.01
C LEU A 115 2.95 26.28 -11.03
N PRO A 116 2.72 26.01 -12.32
CA PRO A 116 2.65 27.05 -13.34
C PRO A 116 1.27 27.71 -13.41
N GLY A 117 1.26 28.99 -13.79
CA GLY A 117 0.08 29.69 -14.31
C GLY A 117 -1.19 29.57 -13.47
N GLU A 118 -2.28 29.11 -14.10
CA GLU A 118 -3.60 28.98 -13.47
C GLU A 118 -3.66 27.88 -12.40
N LEU A 119 -2.83 26.84 -12.52
CA LEU A 119 -2.79 25.76 -11.52
C LEU A 119 -2.37 26.29 -10.14
N ALA A 120 -1.39 27.20 -10.10
CA ALA A 120 -1.00 27.84 -8.85
C ALA A 120 -2.15 28.66 -8.25
N LYS A 121 -2.88 29.42 -9.08
CA LYS A 121 -4.01 30.25 -8.62
C LYS A 121 -5.10 29.38 -7.98
N HIS A 122 -5.49 28.30 -8.64
CA HIS A 122 -6.50 27.38 -8.13
C HIS A 122 -6.03 26.64 -6.88
N ALA A 123 -4.80 26.12 -6.87
CA ALA A 123 -4.25 25.43 -5.71
C ALA A 123 -4.19 26.33 -4.46
N ILE A 124 -3.84 27.60 -4.62
CA ILE A 124 -3.82 28.57 -3.53
C ILE A 124 -5.23 28.88 -3.04
N SER A 125 -6.17 29.09 -3.95
CA SER A 125 -7.58 29.31 -3.62
C SER A 125 -8.15 28.14 -2.79
N GLU A 126 -7.94 26.90 -3.25
CA GLU A 126 -8.39 25.70 -2.53
C GLU A 126 -7.67 25.53 -1.17
N GLY A 127 -6.37 25.85 -1.11
CA GLY A 127 -5.60 25.85 0.13
C GLY A 127 -6.14 26.86 1.15
N THR A 128 -6.39 28.10 0.75
CA THR A 128 -6.93 29.15 1.63
C THR A 128 -8.32 28.80 2.13
N LYS A 129 -9.22 28.32 1.24
CA LYS A 129 -10.56 27.84 1.63
C LYS A 129 -10.48 26.76 2.71
N SER A 130 -9.57 25.80 2.54
CA SER A 130 -9.38 24.69 3.48
C SER A 130 -8.92 25.18 4.85
N VAL A 131 -7.97 26.12 4.91
CA VAL A 131 -7.48 26.71 6.16
C VAL A 131 -8.59 27.47 6.89
N THR A 132 -9.37 28.29 6.16
CA THR A 132 -10.50 29.02 6.75
C THR A 132 -11.55 28.08 7.31
N LYS A 133 -11.91 27.04 6.55
CA LYS A 133 -12.88 26.03 7.00
C LYS A 133 -12.39 25.33 8.27
N PHE A 134 -11.13 24.92 8.31
CA PHE A 134 -10.54 24.28 9.49
C PHE A 134 -10.58 25.21 10.71
N SER A 135 -10.12 26.45 10.57
CA SER A 135 -10.14 27.44 11.66
C SER A 135 -11.55 27.69 12.19
N SER A 136 -12.56 27.72 11.31
CA SER A 136 -13.96 27.90 11.72
C SER A 136 -14.56 26.69 12.44
N ALA A 137 -14.08 25.48 12.11
CA ALA A 137 -14.55 24.25 12.75
C ALA A 137 -13.96 24.05 14.15
N THR A 138 -12.74 24.57 14.40
CA THR A 138 -12.08 24.50 15.71
C THR A 138 -12.50 25.62 16.67
N ALA A 139 -13.14 26.69 16.17
CA ALA A 139 -13.64 27.79 16.99
C ALA A 139 -15.03 27.52 17.63
N LYS A 140 -15.57 26.30 17.45
CA LYS A 140 -16.77 25.78 18.09
C LYS A 140 -16.39 24.73 19.14
#